data_AF-A0A8H8D8R3-F1
#
_entry.id   AF-A0A8H8D8R3-F1
#
_cell.length_a   1.000
_cell.length_b   1.000
_cell.length_c   1.000
_cell.angle_alpha   90.00
_cell.angle_beta   90.00
_cell.angle_gamma   90.00
#
_symmetry.space_group_name_H-M   'P 1'
#
loop_
_entity.id
_entity.type
_entity.pdbx_description
1 polymer ?
#
loop_
_entity_poly.entity_id
_entity_poly.type
_entity_poly.pdbx_seq_one_letter_code
_entity_poly.pdbx_strand_id
1 'polypeptide(L)'
;MLPLRPPQWTPFANLPWRYRFQQKGFSISRKYASSLAAAVNRESSTHQIYRSLSNDPFVNLSIENFLLEHSPQDSSILFLYINRPCVVIGRNQNPWLEINLRELDRGPQSIADGSTSNAPFVRRRSGGGAVFHDEGNLNYCVICPKPVFYRDKHAEMVVRALQRVGAVNTRVNGRHDIVLGQDPETLSRETIKVETGHPTSLRTEKIIPHSLKISGSAYKLTRFRALHHGTCLIDSPNLGNITSFLRSPARPYLKAKGVDSVRSPVGNVSSVVDSTFLMDRVISNIMEEFAQLYGIHPDAVLRAQRAHAIDPEVHMAQNWAVGGLADIHALGEPEIVQGIQELHSLEWKYCQSPQFTFSTHPTDEDPRPRPPFPQYLPSSTRVFLRVKSGAIISSQISTSANPEQADVQSERTGQILANRKLHEISDWAGVLAGSGAFDSQDEIRNVSSWLVSKLGR
;
A
#
# COMPACT_ATOMS: atom_id res chain seq x y z
N MET A 1 9.17 50.16 8.59
CA MET A 1 9.40 48.78 9.07
C MET A 1 8.06 48.07 9.11
N LEU A 2 7.80 47.21 8.12
CA LEU A 2 6.61 46.35 8.05
C LEU A 2 7.07 44.92 8.32
N PRO A 3 6.35 44.12 9.14
CA PRO A 3 6.79 42.78 9.49
C PRO A 3 6.59 41.84 8.31
N LEU A 4 7.65 41.08 7.98
CA LEU A 4 7.63 40.01 6.99
C LEU A 4 6.70 38.90 7.50
N ARG A 5 5.60 38.64 6.78
CA ARG A 5 4.78 37.43 6.97
C ARG A 5 5.58 36.21 6.47
N PRO A 6 5.58 35.07 7.17
CA PRO A 6 6.16 33.84 6.65
C PRO A 6 5.37 33.35 5.42
N PRO A 7 6.03 32.68 4.46
CA PRO A 7 5.37 32.20 3.24
C PRO A 7 4.32 31.14 3.59
N GLN A 8 3.08 31.41 3.24
CA GLN A 8 2.02 30.42 3.28
C GLN A 8 2.33 29.34 2.23
N TRP A 9 2.51 28.11 2.70
CA TRP A 9 2.63 26.92 1.87
C TRP A 9 1.28 26.68 1.18
N THR A 10 1.19 26.98 -0.11
CA THR A 10 0.04 26.56 -0.93
C THR A 10 0.29 25.14 -1.44
N PRO A 11 -0.54 24.15 -1.12
CA PRO A 11 -0.39 22.81 -1.71
C PRO A 11 -0.65 22.92 -3.21
N PHE A 12 0.29 22.43 -4.02
CA PHE A 12 0.07 22.29 -5.45
C PHE A 12 -1.19 21.44 -5.65
N ALA A 13 -2.19 22.05 -6.30
CA ALA A 13 -3.48 21.42 -6.57
C ALA A 13 -3.31 20.03 -7.21
N ASN A 14 -4.12 19.09 -6.72
CA ASN A 14 -4.30 17.72 -7.20
C ASN A 14 -4.71 17.67 -8.68
N LEU A 15 -3.77 17.89 -9.61
CA LEU A 15 -3.98 17.61 -11.02
C LEU A 15 -3.69 16.12 -11.29
N PRO A 16 -4.57 15.40 -12.02
CA PRO A 16 -4.31 14.02 -12.43
C PRO A 16 -2.97 13.89 -13.17
N TRP A 17 -2.25 12.78 -13.02
CA TRP A 17 -0.96 12.57 -13.71
C TRP A 17 -1.05 12.79 -15.24
N ARG A 18 -2.21 12.47 -15.83
CA ARG A 18 -2.53 12.74 -17.24
C ARG A 18 -2.52 14.23 -17.59
N TYR A 19 -2.95 15.10 -16.68
CA TYR A 19 -2.93 16.56 -16.87
C TYR A 19 -1.54 17.16 -16.77
N ARG A 20 -0.62 16.55 -16.00
CA ARG A 20 0.81 16.94 -16.01
C ARG A 20 1.49 16.63 -17.35
N PHE A 21 0.96 15.67 -18.10
CA PHE A 21 1.42 15.34 -19.45
C PHE A 21 0.90 16.31 -20.53
N GLN A 22 -0.26 16.95 -20.32
CA GLN A 22 -0.96 17.71 -21.37
C GLN A 22 -0.93 19.24 -21.21
N GLN A 23 -0.72 19.80 -20.02
CA GLN A 23 -0.58 21.25 -19.88
C GLN A 23 0.87 21.69 -19.66
N LYS A 24 1.33 22.46 -20.64
CA LYS A 24 2.65 23.08 -20.83
C LYS A 24 3.67 22.12 -21.41
N GLY A 25 4.14 22.45 -22.61
CA GLY A 25 5.40 21.95 -23.18
C GLY A 25 6.58 22.36 -22.29
N PHE A 26 6.67 21.77 -21.11
CA PHE A 26 7.91 21.68 -20.37
C PHE A 26 8.81 20.77 -21.19
N SER A 27 9.76 21.39 -21.89
CA SER A 27 11.01 20.70 -22.22
C SER A 27 11.58 20.17 -20.91
N ILE A 28 11.36 18.89 -20.62
CA ILE A 28 12.00 18.20 -19.52
C ILE A 28 13.49 18.29 -19.83
N SER A 29 14.23 19.09 -19.06
CA SER A 29 15.68 19.18 -19.23
C SER A 29 16.26 17.79 -19.03
N ARG A 30 16.81 17.20 -20.11
CA ARG A 30 17.50 15.89 -20.10
C ARG A 30 18.52 15.77 -18.97
N LYS A 31 19.04 16.90 -18.47
CA LYS A 31 20.01 16.99 -17.38
C LYS A 31 19.53 16.30 -16.09
N TYR A 32 18.26 16.46 -15.69
CA TYR A 32 17.77 15.94 -14.40
C TYR A 32 17.53 14.42 -14.43
N ALA A 33 16.90 13.89 -15.47
CA ALA A 33 16.76 12.44 -15.69
C ALA A 33 18.15 11.79 -15.70
N SER A 34 19.04 12.28 -16.57
CA SER A 34 20.40 11.76 -16.71
C SER A 34 21.20 11.74 -15.39
N SER A 35 20.84 12.55 -14.39
CA SER A 35 21.50 12.57 -13.10
C SER A 35 21.04 11.44 -12.15
N LEU A 36 19.76 11.03 -12.19
CA LEU A 36 19.24 9.98 -11.31
C LEU A 36 19.77 8.61 -11.73
N ALA A 37 19.54 8.21 -12.99
CA ALA A 37 20.01 6.93 -13.49
C ALA A 37 21.53 6.81 -13.40
N ALA A 38 22.27 7.88 -13.73
CA ALA A 38 23.72 7.88 -13.59
C ALA A 38 24.15 7.64 -12.13
N ALA A 39 23.48 8.26 -11.16
CA ALA A 39 23.83 8.09 -9.75
C ALA A 39 23.48 6.70 -9.19
N VAL A 40 22.31 6.18 -9.57
CA VAL A 40 21.80 4.88 -9.11
C VAL A 40 22.65 3.74 -9.66
N ASN A 41 23.02 3.82 -10.94
CA ASN A 41 23.72 2.75 -11.67
C ASN A 41 25.24 2.78 -11.47
N ARG A 42 25.77 3.84 -10.87
CA ARG A 42 27.22 4.00 -10.70
C ARG A 42 27.77 2.93 -9.77
N GLU A 43 28.64 2.07 -10.30
CA GLU A 43 29.28 0.97 -9.56
C GLU A 43 30.00 1.42 -8.28
N SER A 44 30.58 2.62 -8.29
CA SER A 44 31.24 3.15 -7.09
C SER A 44 30.25 3.57 -5.99
N SER A 45 28.97 3.79 -6.29
CA SER A 45 27.94 4.18 -5.31
C SER A 45 27.50 2.99 -4.44
N THR A 46 28.36 2.54 -3.53
CA THR A 46 28.08 1.44 -2.60
C THR A 46 27.05 1.82 -1.52
N HIS A 47 26.86 3.12 -1.26
CA HIS A 47 25.87 3.62 -0.30
C HIS A 47 25.01 4.72 -0.91
N GLN A 48 23.69 4.60 -0.81
CA GLN A 48 22.78 5.59 -1.42
C GLN A 48 21.66 6.01 -0.47
N ILE A 49 21.31 7.30 -0.44
CA ILE A 49 20.22 7.83 0.39
C ILE A 49 19.34 8.77 -0.43
N TYR A 50 18.07 8.40 -0.61
CA TYR A 50 17.11 9.19 -1.38
C TYR A 50 15.88 9.53 -0.55
N ARG A 51 15.34 10.74 -0.73
CA ARG A 51 14.02 11.15 -0.22
C ARG A 51 13.15 11.54 -1.40
N SER A 52 11.98 10.93 -1.54
CA SER A 52 11.01 11.39 -2.53
C SER A 52 10.39 12.72 -2.08
N LEU A 53 10.27 13.66 -3.01
CA LEU A 53 9.47 14.88 -2.87
C LEU A 53 8.07 14.71 -3.47
N SER A 54 7.80 13.58 -4.11
CA SER A 54 6.48 13.20 -4.60
C SER A 54 5.65 12.58 -3.48
N ASN A 55 4.38 12.97 -3.41
CA ASN A 55 3.39 12.28 -2.58
C ASN A 55 2.59 11.22 -3.37
N ASP A 56 2.99 10.90 -4.60
CA ASP A 56 2.27 9.94 -5.42
C ASP A 56 2.70 8.49 -5.17
N PRO A 57 1.81 7.61 -4.69
CA PRO A 57 2.15 6.21 -4.45
C PRO A 57 2.57 5.46 -5.73
N PHE A 58 2.06 5.84 -6.91
CA PHE A 58 2.46 5.23 -8.18
C PHE A 58 3.90 5.63 -8.55
N VAL A 59 4.26 6.89 -8.31
CA VAL A 59 5.63 7.39 -8.52
C VAL A 59 6.59 6.73 -7.51
N ASN A 60 6.27 6.80 -6.22
CA ASN A 60 7.12 6.30 -5.15
C ASN A 60 7.39 4.79 -5.26
N LEU A 61 6.37 3.97 -5.53
CA LEU A 61 6.56 2.52 -5.72
C LEU A 61 7.28 2.17 -7.03
N SER A 62 7.28 3.06 -8.03
CA SER A 62 8.04 2.87 -9.27
C SER A 62 9.51 3.24 -9.11
N ILE A 63 9.80 4.33 -8.38
CA ILE A 63 11.17 4.66 -7.93
C ILE A 63 11.73 3.50 -7.10
N GLU A 64 10.96 2.98 -6.15
CA GLU A 64 11.37 1.85 -5.32
C GLU A 64 11.79 0.64 -6.16
N ASN A 65 11.03 0.30 -7.20
CA ASN A 65 11.36 -0.80 -8.10
C ASN A 65 12.60 -0.49 -8.94
N PHE A 66 12.70 0.72 -9.48
CA PHE A 66 13.84 1.15 -10.26
C PHE A 66 15.15 1.04 -9.46
N LEU A 67 15.16 1.53 -8.21
CA LEU A 67 16.31 1.41 -7.31
C LEU A 67 16.70 -0.06 -7.06
N LEU A 68 15.72 -0.96 -6.94
CA LEU A 68 15.97 -2.39 -6.72
C LEU A 68 16.61 -3.07 -7.94
N GLU A 69 16.17 -2.70 -9.13
CA GLU A 69 16.58 -3.34 -10.39
C GLU A 69 17.91 -2.81 -10.93
N HIS A 70 18.23 -1.54 -10.68
CA HIS A 70 19.31 -0.85 -11.38
C HIS A 70 20.54 -0.53 -10.55
N SER A 71 20.44 -0.56 -9.22
CA SER A 71 21.59 -0.26 -8.38
C SER A 71 22.60 -1.43 -8.29
N PRO A 72 23.89 -1.15 -8.02
CA PRO A 72 24.93 -2.16 -7.92
C PRO A 72 24.59 -3.26 -6.92
N GLN A 73 25.01 -4.50 -7.20
CA GLN A 73 24.58 -5.66 -6.42
C GLN A 73 24.99 -5.60 -4.95
N ASP A 74 26.15 -5.02 -4.69
CA ASP A 74 26.74 -4.87 -3.35
C ASP A 74 26.34 -3.56 -2.65
N SER A 75 25.50 -2.73 -3.29
CA SER A 75 25.08 -1.44 -2.73
C SER A 75 23.98 -1.56 -1.67
N SER A 76 24.03 -0.64 -0.71
CA SER A 76 23.00 -0.44 0.32
C SER A 76 22.30 0.91 0.12
N ILE A 77 20.98 0.90 0.07
CA ILE A 77 20.17 2.07 -0.28
C ILE A 77 19.10 2.30 0.79
N LEU A 78 18.95 3.54 1.22
CA LEU A 78 17.80 4.02 1.97
C LEU A 78 16.95 4.92 1.06
N PHE A 79 15.67 4.60 0.93
CA PHE A 79 14.69 5.44 0.25
C PHE A 79 13.53 5.76 1.20
N LEU A 80 13.25 7.04 1.41
CA LEU A 80 12.19 7.54 2.29
C LEU A 80 11.14 8.29 1.46
N TYR A 81 9.86 8.04 1.75
CA TYR A 81 8.77 8.71 1.06
C TYR A 81 7.50 8.78 1.90
N ILE A 82 6.66 9.77 1.60
CA ILE A 82 5.33 9.95 2.18
C ILE A 82 4.35 9.91 1.01
N ASN A 83 3.21 9.27 1.18
CA ASN A 83 2.17 9.23 0.13
C ASN A 83 0.97 10.05 0.57
N ARG A 84 0.28 10.66 -0.39
CA ARG A 84 -1.09 11.14 -0.20
C ARG A 84 -2.03 9.98 0.21
N PRO A 85 -3.26 10.26 0.69
CA PRO A 85 -4.23 9.23 1.05
C PRO A 85 -4.36 8.15 -0.02
N CYS A 86 -4.03 6.90 0.32
CA CYS A 86 -4.13 5.75 -0.58
C CYS A 86 -4.14 4.43 0.19
N VAL A 87 -4.58 3.37 -0.49
CA VAL A 87 -4.48 1.99 0.02
C VAL A 87 -3.46 1.19 -0.77
N VAL A 88 -2.50 0.58 -0.09
CA VAL A 88 -1.48 -0.27 -0.72
C VAL A 88 -1.75 -1.73 -0.38
N ILE A 89 -2.06 -2.54 -1.39
CA ILE A 89 -2.27 -4.00 -1.24
C ILE A 89 -1.02 -4.77 -1.68
N GLY A 90 -0.79 -5.94 -1.07
CA GLY A 90 0.31 -6.82 -1.40
C GLY A 90 0.15 -7.50 -2.77
N ARG A 91 1.27 -7.97 -3.35
CA ARG A 91 1.36 -8.54 -4.70
C ARG A 91 0.30 -9.61 -4.99
N ASN A 92 0.01 -10.49 -4.04
CA ASN A 92 -0.86 -11.66 -4.18
C ASN A 92 -2.19 -11.52 -3.41
N GLN A 93 -2.56 -10.30 -3.02
CA GLN A 93 -3.83 -10.06 -2.32
C GLN A 93 -5.01 -9.93 -3.29
N ASN A 94 -6.20 -10.24 -2.80
CA ASN A 94 -7.44 -10.02 -3.55
C ASN A 94 -8.06 -8.68 -3.11
N PRO A 95 -8.22 -7.68 -4.01
CA PRO A 95 -8.75 -6.38 -3.63
C PRO A 95 -10.19 -6.47 -3.14
N TRP A 96 -11.03 -7.32 -3.75
CA TRP A 96 -12.40 -7.56 -3.30
C TRP A 96 -12.48 -8.21 -1.93
N LEU A 97 -11.43 -8.86 -1.42
CA LEU A 97 -11.42 -9.46 -0.08
C LEU A 97 -10.87 -8.50 0.99
N GLU A 98 -9.93 -7.66 0.59
CA GLU A 98 -9.05 -6.93 1.49
C GLU A 98 -9.46 -5.46 1.67
N ILE A 99 -10.07 -4.84 0.65
CA ILE A 99 -10.34 -3.41 0.64
C ILE A 99 -11.79 -3.11 0.27
N ASN A 100 -12.29 -1.97 0.74
CA ASN A 100 -13.61 -1.50 0.41
C ASN A 100 -13.59 -0.67 -0.88
N LEU A 101 -13.64 -1.37 -2.03
CA LEU A 101 -13.58 -0.74 -3.34
C LEU A 101 -14.61 0.39 -3.53
N ARG A 102 -15.82 0.20 -3.00
CA ARG A 102 -16.88 1.22 -3.08
C ARG A 102 -16.52 2.50 -2.34
N GLU A 103 -15.93 2.40 -1.13
CA GLU A 103 -15.52 3.60 -0.38
C GLU A 103 -14.35 4.31 -1.07
N LEU A 104 -13.44 3.56 -1.68
CA LEU A 104 -12.31 4.13 -2.43
C LEU A 104 -12.77 4.80 -3.73
N ASP A 105 -13.84 4.27 -4.36
CA ASP A 105 -14.41 4.78 -5.62
C ASP A 105 -15.34 5.98 -5.45
N ARG A 106 -15.69 6.39 -4.22
CA ARG A 106 -16.64 7.49 -3.94
C ARG A 106 -16.13 8.87 -4.36
N GLY A 107 -14.95 8.97 -4.97
CA GLY A 107 -14.38 10.23 -5.42
C GLY A 107 -14.04 11.14 -4.24
N PRO A 108 -13.63 12.39 -4.48
CA PRO A 108 -13.35 13.33 -3.40
C PRO A 108 -14.64 13.64 -2.64
N GLN A 109 -14.86 12.96 -1.51
CA GLN A 109 -15.81 13.42 -0.52
C GLN A 109 -15.17 14.60 0.21
N SER A 110 -15.95 15.67 0.38
CA SER A 110 -15.67 16.70 1.37
C SER A 110 -15.68 16.03 2.74
N ILE A 111 -14.50 15.77 3.29
CA ILE A 111 -14.41 15.55 4.74
C ILE A 111 -14.79 16.89 5.40
N ALA A 112 -15.37 16.86 6.60
CA ALA A 112 -15.82 18.05 7.33
C ALA A 112 -14.73 19.11 7.59
N ASP A 113 -13.46 18.80 7.26
CA ASP A 113 -12.28 19.66 7.33
C ASP A 113 -11.87 20.30 6.00
N GLY A 114 -12.62 20.09 4.91
CA GLY A 114 -12.32 20.65 3.59
C GLY A 114 -11.27 19.86 2.78
N SER A 115 -10.82 18.69 3.25
CA SER A 115 -9.94 17.82 2.47
C SER A 115 -10.74 16.95 1.48
N THR A 116 -10.21 16.82 0.26
CA THR A 116 -10.78 16.01 -0.83
C THR A 116 -9.97 14.73 -0.97
N SER A 117 -10.42 13.61 -0.38
CA SER A 117 -9.70 12.33 -0.51
C SER A 117 -10.39 11.42 -1.53
N ASN A 118 -9.95 11.44 -2.79
CA ASN A 118 -9.99 10.21 -3.57
C ASN A 118 -8.78 9.38 -3.11
N ALA A 119 -9.01 8.29 -2.37
CA ALA A 119 -7.95 7.40 -1.92
C ALA A 119 -7.78 6.26 -2.93
N PRO A 120 -6.91 6.39 -3.96
CA PRO A 120 -6.69 5.30 -4.89
C PRO A 120 -6.09 4.11 -4.15
N PHE A 121 -6.34 2.89 -4.65
CA PHE A 121 -5.52 1.75 -4.27
C PHE A 121 -4.46 1.44 -5.32
N VAL A 122 -3.33 0.94 -4.84
CA VAL A 122 -2.20 0.46 -5.65
C VAL A 122 -1.77 -0.93 -5.17
N ARG A 123 -1.39 -1.79 -6.10
CA ARG A 123 -0.81 -3.10 -5.79
C ARG A 123 0.72 -3.01 -5.85
N ARG A 124 1.39 -3.24 -4.72
CA ARG A 124 2.87 -3.24 -4.68
C ARG A 124 3.47 -4.54 -5.21
N ARG A 125 4.77 -4.51 -5.52
CA ARG A 125 5.53 -5.66 -6.03
C ARG A 125 6.02 -6.64 -4.95
N SER A 126 5.96 -6.26 -3.67
CA SER A 126 6.28 -7.09 -2.51
C SER A 126 5.04 -7.81 -1.96
N GLY A 127 5.26 -8.82 -1.11
CA GLY A 127 4.20 -9.55 -0.41
C GLY A 127 3.59 -8.75 0.77
N GLY A 128 2.81 -9.43 1.62
CA GLY A 128 2.23 -8.87 2.85
C GLY A 128 0.78 -8.38 2.70
N GLY A 129 0.27 -7.74 3.76
CA GLY A 129 -1.13 -7.30 3.89
C GLY A 129 -1.44 -5.94 3.26
N ALA A 130 -2.71 -5.53 3.36
CA ALA A 130 -3.20 -4.24 2.91
C ALA A 130 -2.98 -3.18 4.00
N VAL A 131 -2.52 -1.98 3.60
CA VAL A 131 -2.23 -0.86 4.50
C VAL A 131 -2.78 0.44 3.92
N PHE A 132 -3.11 1.38 4.79
CA PHE A 132 -3.50 2.74 4.40
C PHE A 132 -2.32 3.69 4.63
N HIS A 133 -2.07 4.58 3.68
CA HIS A 133 -1.09 5.65 3.81
C HIS A 133 -1.78 7.01 3.70
N ASP A 134 -1.23 8.00 4.37
CA ASP A 134 -1.48 9.43 4.19
C ASP A 134 -0.22 10.23 4.57
N GLU A 135 -0.35 11.54 4.65
CA GLU A 135 0.75 12.46 4.95
C GLU A 135 1.35 12.26 6.35
N GLY A 136 0.61 11.65 7.28
CA GLY A 136 1.09 11.30 8.62
C GLY A 136 1.78 9.93 8.69
N ASN A 137 1.86 9.20 7.57
CA ASN A 137 2.52 7.89 7.49
C ASN A 137 3.82 7.96 6.69
N LEU A 138 4.96 7.78 7.38
CA LEU A 138 6.29 7.69 6.77
C LEU A 138 6.52 6.29 6.19
N ASN A 139 6.96 6.20 4.94
CA ASN A 139 7.43 4.95 4.36
C ASN A 139 8.95 4.96 4.30
N TYR A 140 9.55 3.84 4.68
CA TYR A 140 10.97 3.59 4.55
C TYR A 140 11.18 2.35 3.70
N CYS A 141 12.19 2.39 2.84
CA CYS A 141 12.64 1.26 2.05
C CYS A 141 14.16 1.15 2.17
N VAL A 142 14.64 -0.04 2.54
CA VAL A 142 16.05 -0.37 2.54
C VAL A 142 16.29 -1.50 1.56
N ILE A 143 17.21 -1.27 0.61
CA ILE A 143 17.66 -2.26 -0.36
C ILE A 143 19.10 -2.60 0.00
N CYS A 144 19.43 -3.88 0.08
CA CYS A 144 20.76 -4.33 0.43
C CYS A 144 21.11 -5.66 -0.25
N PRO A 145 22.39 -6.08 -0.21
CA PRO A 145 22.79 -7.39 -0.69
C PRO A 145 22.09 -8.49 0.10
N LYS A 146 21.62 -9.53 -0.60
CA LYS A 146 20.86 -10.63 0.01
C LYS A 146 21.57 -11.31 1.19
N PRO A 147 22.91 -11.54 1.18
CA PRO A 147 23.59 -12.18 2.31
C PRO A 147 23.56 -11.39 3.62
N VAL A 148 23.40 -10.07 3.56
CA VAL A 148 23.40 -9.20 4.75
C VAL A 148 21.98 -8.84 5.23
N PHE A 149 20.96 -9.46 4.63
CA PHE A 149 19.55 -9.22 4.92
C PHE A 149 19.00 -10.21 5.96
N TYR A 150 18.33 -9.67 6.98
CA TYR A 150 17.41 -10.38 7.84
C TYR A 150 16.25 -9.46 8.24
N ARG A 151 15.09 -10.05 8.56
CA ARG A 151 13.80 -9.32 8.64
C ARG A 151 13.78 -8.19 9.67
N ASP A 152 14.44 -8.38 10.81
CA ASP A 152 14.45 -7.41 11.90
C ASP A 152 15.44 -6.26 11.70
N LYS A 153 16.48 -6.45 10.86
CA LYS A 153 17.64 -5.55 10.75
C LYS A 153 17.26 -4.07 10.64
N HIS A 154 16.42 -3.75 9.67
CA HIS A 154 16.03 -2.36 9.41
C HIS A 154 14.82 -1.93 10.22
N ALA A 155 13.99 -2.86 10.70
CA ALA A 155 12.92 -2.52 11.63
C ALA A 155 13.52 -2.05 12.98
N GLU A 156 14.57 -2.73 13.46
CA GLU A 156 15.34 -2.32 14.64
C GLU A 156 16.06 -0.98 14.43
N MET A 157 16.55 -0.71 13.21
CA MET A 157 17.10 0.60 12.83
C MET A 157 16.07 1.71 12.98
N VAL A 158 14.83 1.49 12.52
CA VAL A 158 13.73 2.44 12.70
C VAL A 158 13.33 2.56 14.17
N VAL A 159 13.32 1.48 14.95
CA VAL A 159 13.08 1.53 16.41
C VAL A 159 14.08 2.44 17.11
N ARG A 160 15.40 2.31 16.83
CA ARG A 160 16.40 3.20 17.43
C ARG A 160 16.16 4.67 17.07
N ALA A 161 15.81 4.95 15.81
CA ALA A 161 15.46 6.29 15.37
C ALA A 161 14.23 6.87 16.09
N LEU A 162 13.21 6.05 16.36
CA LEU A 162 12.00 6.42 17.10
C LEU A 162 12.29 6.66 18.59
N GLN A 163 13.12 5.84 19.21
CA GLN A 163 13.50 6.03 20.62
C GLN A 163 14.23 7.37 20.84
N ARG A 164 15.04 7.80 19.87
CA ARG A 164 15.72 9.11 19.89
C ARG A 164 14.77 10.33 19.83
N VAL A 165 13.53 10.17 19.38
CA VAL A 165 12.52 11.24 19.46
C VAL A 165 11.67 11.19 20.72
N GLY A 166 11.84 10.17 21.57
CA GLY A 166 11.09 10.00 22.83
C GLY A 166 10.15 8.79 22.85
N ALA A 167 9.99 8.07 21.73
CA ALA A 167 9.14 6.88 21.65
C ALA A 167 9.87 5.63 22.22
N VAL A 168 10.27 5.70 23.49
CA VAL A 168 11.16 4.73 24.14
C VAL A 168 10.57 3.31 24.27
N ASN A 169 9.24 3.19 24.25
CA ASN A 169 8.52 1.93 24.36
C ASN A 169 8.29 1.22 23.01
N THR A 170 9.03 1.61 21.97
CA THR A 170 8.97 0.97 20.65
C THR A 170 9.88 -0.26 20.58
N ARG A 171 9.40 -1.31 19.90
CA ARG A 171 10.15 -2.56 19.66
C ARG A 171 9.67 -3.30 18.42
N VAL A 172 10.49 -4.21 17.91
CA VAL A 172 10.08 -5.20 16.92
C VAL A 172 9.43 -6.39 17.64
N ASN A 173 8.29 -6.87 17.16
CA ASN A 173 7.62 -8.07 17.69
C ASN A 173 7.98 -9.33 16.89
N GLY A 174 7.54 -10.52 17.34
CA GLY A 174 7.81 -11.79 16.64
C GLY A 174 7.21 -11.92 15.23
N ARG A 175 6.39 -10.97 14.77
CA ARG A 175 5.93 -10.89 13.37
C ARG A 175 6.73 -9.90 12.53
N HIS A 176 7.81 -9.34 13.08
CA HIS A 176 8.65 -8.31 12.45
C HIS A 176 7.92 -6.96 12.24
N ASP A 177 6.84 -6.70 13.00
CA ASP A 177 6.17 -5.39 13.04
C ASP A 177 6.83 -4.51 14.11
N ILE A 178 6.82 -3.18 13.94
CA ILE A 178 7.13 -2.25 15.03
C ILE A 178 5.86 -1.96 15.81
N VAL A 179 5.92 -2.17 17.12
CA VAL A 179 4.83 -1.90 18.06
C VAL A 179 5.26 -0.87 19.10
N LEU A 180 4.29 -0.11 19.59
CA LEU A 180 4.43 0.87 20.66
C LEU A 180 3.68 0.37 21.91
N GLY A 181 4.40 0.20 23.02
CA GLY A 181 3.79 -0.10 24.32
C GLY A 181 3.03 1.10 24.88
N GLN A 182 1.84 0.86 25.43
CA GLN A 182 0.96 1.91 25.97
C GLN A 182 1.25 2.25 27.45
N ASP A 183 1.98 1.40 28.17
CA ASP A 183 2.16 1.54 29.62
C ASP A 183 3.65 1.36 30.02
N PRO A 184 4.30 2.40 30.55
CA PRO A 184 5.69 2.34 31.00
C PRO A 184 5.89 1.43 32.23
N GLU A 185 4.86 1.22 33.06
CA GLU A 185 4.99 0.53 34.35
C GLU A 185 4.80 -1.00 34.25
N THR A 186 4.14 -1.50 33.19
CA THR A 186 3.86 -2.93 32.98
C THR A 186 4.88 -3.63 32.08
N LEU A 187 6.17 -3.30 32.22
CA LEU A 187 7.29 -4.03 31.58
C LEU A 187 7.49 -5.42 32.23
N SER A 188 6.50 -6.31 32.13
CA SER A 188 6.65 -7.72 32.52
C SER A 188 7.59 -8.42 31.53
N ARG A 189 8.72 -8.93 32.04
CA ARG A 189 9.67 -9.75 31.29
C ARG A 189 9.18 -11.20 31.27
N GLU A 190 8.44 -11.61 30.26
CA GLU A 190 8.27 -13.04 29.97
C GLU A 190 9.34 -13.53 29.00
N THR A 191 9.84 -14.75 29.23
CA THR A 191 10.90 -15.36 28.42
C THR A 191 10.26 -16.40 27.50
N ILE A 192 10.14 -16.10 26.21
CA ILE A 192 9.70 -17.09 25.21
C ILE A 192 10.91 -17.53 24.38
N LYS A 193 11.12 -18.84 24.29
CA LYS A 193 12.12 -19.43 23.39
C LYS A 193 11.59 -19.37 21.96
N VAL A 194 12.26 -18.62 21.09
CA VAL A 194 11.97 -18.61 19.65
C VAL A 194 13.06 -19.40 18.93
N GLU A 195 12.68 -20.51 18.30
CA GLU A 195 13.55 -21.25 17.39
C GLU A 195 13.72 -20.45 16.09
N THR A 196 14.84 -19.75 15.98
CA THR A 196 15.34 -19.27 14.70
C THR A 196 16.29 -20.34 14.15
N GLY A 197 16.23 -20.63 12.86
CA GLY A 197 16.99 -21.73 12.23
C GLY A 197 18.51 -21.53 12.16
N HIS A 198 19.14 -20.96 13.19
CA HIS A 198 20.58 -20.91 13.43
C HIS A 198 20.87 -21.25 14.91
N PRO A 199 22.01 -21.90 15.24
CA PRO A 199 22.34 -22.24 16.61
C PRO A 199 22.59 -20.98 17.44
N THR A 200 21.86 -20.85 18.55
CA THR A 200 22.11 -19.96 19.69
C THR A 200 22.10 -18.44 19.42
N SER A 201 20.92 -17.86 19.33
CA SER A 201 20.65 -16.59 20.04
C SER A 201 19.27 -16.65 20.70
N LEU A 202 19.24 -16.80 22.03
CA LEU A 202 18.02 -16.70 22.83
C LEU A 202 17.63 -15.21 22.87
N ARG A 203 16.64 -14.81 22.08
CA ARG A 203 16.03 -13.47 22.21
C ARG A 203 14.94 -13.53 23.29
N THR A 204 15.06 -12.69 24.32
CA THR A 204 14.00 -12.50 25.32
C THR A 204 12.98 -11.50 24.76
N GLU A 205 11.77 -11.95 24.43
CA GLU A 205 10.68 -11.04 24.03
C GLU A 205 9.97 -10.45 25.24
N LYS A 206 10.16 -9.16 25.54
CA LYS A 206 9.29 -8.44 26.48
C LYS A 206 7.89 -8.30 25.87
N ILE A 207 6.92 -9.12 26.28
CA ILE A 207 5.52 -8.89 25.92
C ILE A 207 5.01 -7.73 26.76
N ILE A 208 4.67 -6.63 26.08
CA ILE A 208 3.95 -5.51 26.70
C ILE A 208 2.47 -5.75 26.38
N PRO A 209 1.62 -6.03 27.37
CA PRO A 209 0.17 -6.05 27.19
C PRO A 209 -0.29 -4.74 26.51
N HIS A 210 -1.26 -4.80 25.61
CA HIS A 210 -1.84 -3.61 24.95
C HIS A 210 -0.91 -2.80 24.02
N SER A 211 0.08 -3.43 23.37
CA SER A 211 0.88 -2.72 22.35
C SER A 211 0.09 -2.40 21.07
N LEU A 212 0.23 -1.18 20.55
CA LEU A 212 -0.34 -0.78 19.25
C LEU A 212 0.69 -0.96 18.15
N LYS A 213 0.28 -1.51 17.00
CA LYS A 213 1.14 -1.57 15.81
C LYS A 213 1.31 -0.17 15.22
N ILE A 214 2.55 0.27 15.07
CA ILE A 214 2.88 1.56 14.45
C ILE A 214 3.56 1.40 13.09
N SER A 215 4.16 0.24 12.81
CA SER A 215 4.81 -0.06 11.53
C SER A 215 4.47 -1.47 11.07
N GLY A 216 4.18 -1.63 9.78
CA GLY A 216 4.13 -2.93 9.12
C GLY A 216 5.20 -3.05 8.05
N SER A 217 5.85 -4.21 7.99
CA SER A 217 6.92 -4.49 7.03
C SER A 217 6.50 -5.47 5.92
N ALA A 218 7.11 -5.30 4.76
CA ALA A 218 7.02 -6.23 3.64
C ALA A 218 8.38 -6.33 2.92
N TYR A 219 8.56 -7.43 2.19
CA TYR A 219 9.86 -7.81 1.63
C TYR A 219 9.74 -8.30 0.19
N LYS A 220 10.79 -8.06 -0.60
CA LYS A 220 10.97 -8.65 -1.94
C LYS A 220 12.43 -9.08 -2.08
N LEU A 221 12.64 -10.36 -2.35
CA LEU A 221 13.97 -10.92 -2.59
C LEU A 221 14.15 -11.17 -4.08
N THR A 222 15.27 -10.72 -4.63
CA THR A 222 15.72 -11.06 -5.98
C THR A 222 16.87 -12.06 -5.90
N ARG A 223 17.56 -12.32 -7.02
CA ARG A 223 18.72 -13.22 -7.04
C ARG A 223 19.83 -12.74 -6.10
N PHE A 224 20.15 -11.45 -6.14
CA PHE A 224 21.29 -10.86 -5.43
C PHE A 224 20.88 -9.82 -4.38
N ARG A 225 19.66 -9.27 -4.46
CA ARG A 225 19.22 -8.16 -3.61
C ARG A 225 18.05 -8.56 -2.72
N ALA A 226 17.95 -7.86 -1.60
CA ALA A 226 16.79 -7.88 -0.73
C ALA A 226 16.27 -6.45 -0.57
N LEU A 227 14.97 -6.29 -0.77
CA LEU A 227 14.23 -5.07 -0.46
C LEU A 227 13.38 -5.32 0.78
N HIS A 228 13.51 -4.43 1.76
CA HIS A 228 12.64 -4.32 2.92
C HIS A 228 12.03 -2.93 2.93
N HIS A 229 10.71 -2.85 2.80
CA HIS A 229 10.02 -1.60 3.06
C HIS A 229 9.02 -1.76 4.19
N GLY A 230 8.74 -0.64 4.86
CA GLY A 230 7.72 -0.59 5.88
C GLY A 230 7.09 0.78 5.94
N THR A 231 5.93 0.81 6.58
CA THR A 231 5.19 2.03 6.89
C THR A 231 5.48 2.41 8.34
N CYS A 232 5.29 3.65 8.74
CA CYS A 232 5.39 4.08 10.12
C CYS A 232 4.35 5.18 10.36
N LEU A 233 3.35 4.88 11.18
CA LEU A 233 2.29 5.80 11.58
C LEU A 233 2.87 6.82 12.55
N ILE A 234 3.33 7.96 12.00
CA ILE A 234 3.93 9.02 12.80
C ILE A 234 2.82 9.85 13.43
N ASP A 235 1.93 10.40 12.60
CA ASP A 235 0.86 11.30 13.01
C ASP A 235 -0.28 11.33 11.99
N SER A 236 -0.82 10.16 11.62
CA SER A 236 -1.93 10.08 10.67
C SER A 236 -3.21 10.65 11.30
N PRO A 237 -3.87 11.66 10.69
CA PRO A 237 -5.16 12.17 11.17
C PRO A 237 -6.30 11.20 10.84
N ASN A 238 -6.08 10.20 9.98
CA ASN A 238 -7.11 9.30 9.49
C ASN A 238 -7.16 7.96 10.24
N LEU A 239 -6.46 7.81 11.36
CA LEU A 239 -6.36 6.53 12.10
C LEU A 239 -7.75 5.90 12.38
N GLY A 240 -8.74 6.72 12.74
CA GLY A 240 -10.12 6.27 12.96
C GLY A 240 -10.85 5.78 11.69
N ASN A 241 -10.46 6.29 10.52
CA ASN A 241 -11.08 5.99 9.24
C ASN A 241 -10.39 4.84 8.48
N ILE A 242 -9.15 4.46 8.82
CA ILE A 242 -8.41 3.37 8.15
C ILE A 242 -9.27 2.11 7.99
N THR A 243 -10.05 1.80 9.03
CA THR A 243 -10.87 0.60 9.08
C THR A 243 -11.97 0.57 8.02
N SER A 244 -12.53 1.71 7.61
CA SER A 244 -13.58 1.76 6.57
C SER A 244 -13.02 1.38 5.20
N PHE A 245 -11.78 1.77 4.91
CA PHE A 245 -11.07 1.47 3.66
C PHE A 245 -10.57 0.02 3.59
N LEU A 246 -10.18 -0.57 4.72
CA LEU A 246 -9.59 -1.92 4.80
C LEU A 246 -10.60 -3.02 5.19
N ARG A 247 -11.90 -2.73 5.18
CA ARG A 247 -12.98 -3.71 5.43
C ARG A 247 -13.84 -3.89 4.19
N SER A 248 -13.52 -4.90 3.41
CA SER A 248 -14.36 -5.27 2.26
C SER A 248 -15.77 -5.71 2.68
N PRO A 249 -16.83 -5.16 2.04
CA PRO A 249 -18.20 -5.64 2.20
C PRO A 249 -18.44 -7.02 1.56
N ALA A 250 -17.58 -7.47 0.63
CA ALA A 250 -17.66 -8.80 0.01
C ALA A 250 -17.04 -9.91 0.86
N ARG A 251 -16.27 -9.60 1.91
CA ARG A 251 -15.56 -10.60 2.74
C ARG A 251 -16.44 -11.74 3.28
N PRO A 252 -17.72 -11.54 3.68
CA PRO A 252 -18.59 -12.64 4.11
C PRO A 252 -18.98 -13.62 2.99
N TYR A 253 -18.84 -13.20 1.74
CA TYR A 253 -19.30 -13.95 0.55
C TYR A 253 -18.13 -14.49 -0.28
N LEU A 254 -16.89 -14.11 0.04
CA LEU A 254 -15.73 -14.33 -0.80
C LEU A 254 -14.72 -15.25 -0.12
N LYS A 255 -14.25 -16.25 -0.88
CA LYS A 255 -13.14 -17.14 -0.54
C LYS A 255 -12.07 -17.08 -1.63
N ALA A 256 -10.84 -16.72 -1.27
CA ALA A 256 -9.71 -16.65 -2.19
C ALA A 256 -8.53 -17.52 -1.72
N LYS A 257 -7.72 -17.99 -2.66
CA LYS A 257 -6.44 -18.65 -2.37
C LYS A 257 -5.32 -17.59 -2.36
N GLY A 258 -5.23 -16.77 -1.32
CA GLY A 258 -4.29 -15.63 -1.28
C GLY A 258 -3.73 -15.33 0.10
N VAL A 259 -2.90 -14.28 0.17
CA VAL A 259 -2.35 -13.78 1.44
C VAL A 259 -3.38 -12.86 2.10
N ASP A 260 -3.98 -13.33 3.19
CA ASP A 260 -4.89 -12.52 4.00
C ASP A 260 -4.13 -11.47 4.83
N SER A 261 -4.72 -10.30 5.05
CA SER A 261 -4.18 -9.33 6.02
C SER A 261 -4.35 -9.83 7.45
N VAL A 262 -3.29 -9.72 8.25
CA VAL A 262 -3.35 -9.93 9.69
C VAL A 262 -3.72 -8.62 10.36
N ARG A 263 -4.94 -8.55 10.92
CA ARG A 263 -5.44 -7.35 11.60
C ARG A 263 -4.74 -7.14 12.93
N SER A 264 -4.48 -5.89 13.29
CA SER A 264 -3.94 -5.51 14.59
C SER A 264 -4.41 -4.10 14.95
N PRO A 265 -4.64 -3.80 16.23
CA PRO A 265 -4.81 -2.42 16.69
C PRO A 265 -3.59 -1.59 16.27
N VAL A 266 -3.83 -0.37 15.81
CA VAL A 266 -2.81 0.55 15.32
C VAL A 266 -2.78 1.83 16.13
N GLY A 267 -1.63 2.51 16.14
CA GLY A 267 -1.44 3.77 16.87
C GLY A 267 -0.46 4.69 16.14
N ASN A 268 -0.47 5.97 16.50
CA ASN A 268 0.52 6.94 16.04
C ASN A 268 1.67 7.06 17.04
N VAL A 269 2.87 7.36 16.55
CA VAL A 269 4.01 7.76 17.39
C VAL A 269 3.71 9.05 18.15
N SER A 270 2.97 9.98 17.55
CA SER A 270 2.53 11.24 18.17
C SER A 270 1.69 11.06 19.44
N SER A 271 1.13 9.86 19.68
CA SER A 271 0.38 9.57 20.91
C SER A 271 1.25 9.59 22.18
N VAL A 272 2.57 9.45 22.05
CA VAL A 272 3.51 9.45 23.19
C VAL A 272 4.65 10.48 23.04
N VAL A 273 4.73 11.15 21.89
CA VAL A 273 5.71 12.20 21.62
C VAL A 273 5.00 13.42 21.08
N ASP A 274 4.97 14.50 21.86
CA ASP A 274 4.51 15.81 21.39
C ASP A 274 5.70 16.63 20.85
N SER A 275 5.71 16.90 19.55
CA SER A 275 6.80 17.63 18.88
C SER A 275 6.36 18.20 17.54
N THR A 276 6.44 19.53 17.38
CA THR A 276 6.06 20.30 16.18
C THR A 276 6.75 19.86 14.88
N PHE A 277 7.86 19.11 14.95
CA PHE A 277 8.60 18.59 13.79
C PHE A 277 8.88 17.09 13.89
N LEU A 278 7.95 16.33 14.47
CA LEU A 278 8.14 14.90 14.72
C LEU A 278 8.54 14.12 13.45
N MET A 279 7.83 14.34 12.33
CA MET A 279 8.12 13.67 11.05
C MET A 279 9.55 13.90 10.57
N ASP A 280 10.00 15.17 10.49
CA ASP A 280 11.35 15.50 10.00
C ASP A 280 12.45 15.02 10.95
N ARG A 281 12.20 15.03 12.26
CA ARG A 281 13.13 14.44 13.25
C ARG A 281 13.26 12.94 13.06
N VAL A 282 12.15 12.22 12.84
CA VAL A 282 12.17 10.77 12.59
C VAL A 282 12.91 10.46 11.29
N ILE A 283 12.63 11.20 10.21
CA ILE A 283 13.36 11.07 8.93
C ILE A 283 14.87 11.26 9.14
N SER A 284 15.26 12.33 9.83
CA SER A 284 16.67 12.64 10.08
C SER A 284 17.36 11.55 10.90
N ASN A 285 16.70 11.06 11.96
CA ASN A 285 17.23 9.98 12.79
C ASN A 285 17.34 8.67 11.99
N ILE A 286 16.40 8.33 11.10
CA ILE A 286 16.50 7.13 10.26
C ILE A 286 17.70 7.22 9.31
N MET A 287 17.95 8.39 8.70
CA MET A 287 19.13 8.59 7.85
C MET A 287 20.43 8.40 8.63
N GLU A 288 20.51 8.90 9.87
CA GLU A 288 21.68 8.73 10.72
C GLU A 288 21.88 7.28 11.18
N GLU A 289 20.80 6.59 11.59
CA GLU A 289 20.85 5.17 11.97
C GLU A 289 21.26 4.29 10.77
N PHE A 290 20.80 4.60 9.57
CA PHE A 290 21.22 3.92 8.35
C PHE A 290 22.72 4.16 8.07
N ALA A 291 23.18 5.39 8.23
CA ALA A 291 24.59 5.72 8.04
C ALA A 291 25.50 5.01 9.03
N GLN A 292 25.10 4.94 10.31
CA GLN A 292 25.82 4.17 11.32
C GLN A 292 25.84 2.68 10.99
N LEU A 293 24.70 2.11 10.58
CA LEU A 293 24.56 0.70 10.27
C LEU A 293 25.45 0.24 9.09
N TYR A 294 25.74 1.15 8.15
CA TYR A 294 26.48 0.85 6.93
C TYR A 294 27.83 1.58 6.82
N GLY A 295 28.26 2.32 7.84
CA GLY A 295 29.53 3.05 7.85
C GLY A 295 29.60 4.17 6.80
N ILE A 296 28.49 4.86 6.55
CA ILE A 296 28.39 5.90 5.52
C ILE A 296 29.04 7.20 6.01
N HIS A 297 29.76 7.88 5.11
CA HIS A 297 30.44 9.15 5.41
C HIS A 297 29.46 10.24 5.89
N PRO A 298 29.77 11.01 6.96
CA PRO A 298 28.87 12.04 7.51
C PRO A 298 28.39 13.11 6.51
N ASP A 299 29.24 13.48 5.53
CA ASP A 299 28.84 14.44 4.48
C ASP A 299 27.64 13.95 3.65
N ALA A 300 27.54 12.64 3.41
CA ALA A 300 26.39 12.06 2.70
C ALA A 300 25.10 12.27 3.49
N VAL A 301 25.13 12.08 4.80
CA VAL A 301 23.98 12.27 5.69
C VAL A 301 23.56 13.73 5.74
N LEU A 302 24.53 14.64 5.91
CA LEU A 302 24.27 16.08 5.93
C LEU A 302 23.59 16.55 4.63
N ARG A 303 24.06 16.06 3.49
CA ARG A 303 23.46 16.37 2.17
C ARG A 303 22.09 15.73 2.01
N ALA A 304 21.92 14.47 2.40
CA ALA A 304 20.63 13.78 2.35
C ALA A 304 19.57 14.48 3.22
N GLN A 305 19.94 14.92 4.42
CA GLN A 305 19.08 15.68 5.31
C GLN A 305 18.68 17.03 4.70
N ARG A 306 19.54 17.67 3.90
CA ARG A 306 19.23 18.95 3.22
C ARG A 306 18.55 18.79 1.86
N ALA A 307 18.47 17.58 1.33
CA ALA A 307 17.99 17.31 -0.02
C ALA A 307 16.51 17.65 -0.27
N HIS A 308 15.76 17.95 0.80
CA HIS A 308 14.37 18.43 0.71
C HIS A 308 14.25 19.96 0.72
N ALA A 309 15.31 20.69 1.08
CA ALA A 309 15.31 22.14 1.27
C ALA A 309 15.98 22.91 0.11
N ILE A 310 16.70 22.21 -0.76
CA ILE A 310 17.42 22.76 -1.92
C ILE A 310 16.82 22.11 -3.19
N ASP A 311 17.02 22.72 -4.36
CA ASP A 311 16.63 22.17 -5.68
C ASP A 311 16.92 20.66 -5.73
N PRO A 312 16.02 19.81 -6.28
CA PRO A 312 16.17 18.37 -6.20
C PRO A 312 17.33 17.96 -7.10
N GLU A 313 18.52 17.97 -6.53
CA GLU A 313 19.74 17.54 -7.17
C GLU A 313 20.22 16.25 -6.52
N VAL A 314 20.86 15.42 -7.34
CA VAL A 314 21.55 14.23 -6.87
C VAL A 314 23.03 14.55 -6.72
N HIS A 315 23.52 14.48 -5.49
CA HIS A 315 24.92 14.65 -5.16
C HIS A 315 25.61 13.30 -5.13
N MET A 316 26.86 13.29 -5.58
CA MET A 316 27.68 12.09 -5.65
C MET A 316 29.10 12.39 -5.16
N ALA A 317 29.70 11.45 -4.43
CA ALA A 317 31.13 11.47 -4.11
C ALA A 317 31.75 10.10 -4.43
N GLN A 318 32.89 9.76 -3.81
CA GLN A 318 33.66 8.55 -4.12
C GLN A 318 32.80 7.27 -4.04
N ASN A 319 32.17 7.03 -2.88
CA ASN A 319 31.43 5.79 -2.61
C ASN A 319 29.93 5.97 -2.31
N TRP A 320 29.40 7.19 -2.42
CA TRP A 320 28.00 7.46 -2.11
C TRP A 320 27.29 8.37 -3.11
N ALA A 321 25.96 8.21 -3.18
CA ALA A 321 25.05 9.09 -3.91
C ALA A 321 23.83 9.44 -3.05
N VAL A 322 23.43 10.71 -2.99
CA VAL A 322 22.27 11.15 -2.20
C VAL A 322 21.47 12.22 -2.93
N GLY A 323 20.16 12.27 -2.72
CA GLY A 323 19.36 13.30 -3.39
C GLY A 323 17.88 13.33 -3.03
N GLY A 324 17.26 14.46 -3.36
CA GLY A 324 15.82 14.67 -3.30
C GLY A 324 15.21 14.34 -4.65
N LEU A 325 14.25 13.42 -4.70
CA LEU A 325 13.67 12.94 -5.95
C LEU A 325 12.30 13.58 -6.16
N ALA A 326 12.26 14.67 -6.92
CA ALA A 326 11.01 15.27 -7.39
C ALA A 326 10.41 14.51 -8.59
N ASP A 327 9.14 14.78 -8.91
CA ASP A 327 8.43 14.16 -10.03
C ASP A 327 9.15 14.33 -11.37
N ILE A 328 9.87 15.44 -11.57
CA ILE A 328 10.66 15.68 -12.79
C ILE A 328 11.78 14.63 -13.00
N HIS A 329 12.34 14.07 -11.92
CA HIS A 329 13.33 13.00 -12.00
C HIS A 329 12.67 11.70 -12.41
N ALA A 330 11.58 11.35 -11.73
CA ALA A 330 10.83 10.12 -11.98
C ALA A 330 10.24 10.09 -13.39
N LEU A 331 9.64 11.20 -13.85
CA LEU A 331 9.04 11.30 -15.17
C LEU A 331 10.07 11.44 -16.29
N GLY A 332 11.31 11.80 -15.95
CA GLY A 332 12.43 11.82 -16.88
C GLY A 332 13.01 10.44 -17.19
N GLU A 333 12.77 9.45 -16.32
CA GLU A 333 13.30 8.08 -16.45
C GLU A 333 12.27 7.12 -17.07
N PRO A 334 12.51 6.59 -18.30
CA PRO A 334 11.54 5.77 -19.02
C PRO A 334 11.05 4.54 -18.25
N GLU A 335 11.92 3.87 -17.51
CA GLU A 335 11.57 2.66 -16.75
C GLU A 335 10.71 2.96 -15.52
N ILE A 336 10.91 4.13 -14.90
CA ILE A 336 10.02 4.61 -13.84
C ILE A 336 8.65 4.94 -14.42
N VAL A 337 8.60 5.59 -15.59
CA VAL A 337 7.34 5.88 -16.30
C VAL A 337 6.60 4.59 -16.68
N GLN A 338 7.30 3.58 -17.18
CA GLN A 338 6.74 2.26 -17.46
C GLN A 338 6.19 1.62 -16.19
N GLY A 339 6.94 1.69 -15.09
CA GLY A 339 6.49 1.24 -13.77
C GLY A 339 5.20 1.91 -13.32
N ILE A 340 5.08 3.23 -13.51
CA ILE A 340 3.87 4.00 -13.18
C ILE A 340 2.69 3.53 -14.03
N GLN A 341 2.89 3.38 -15.33
CA GLN A 341 1.85 2.90 -16.26
C GLN A 341 1.37 1.49 -15.90
N GLU A 342 2.29 0.57 -15.58
CA GLU A 342 1.96 -0.77 -15.13
C GLU A 342 1.13 -0.72 -13.85
N LEU A 343 1.56 0.04 -12.83
CA LEU A 343 0.84 0.15 -11.55
C LEU A 343 -0.57 0.75 -11.70
N HIS A 344 -0.80 1.59 -12.70
CA HIS A 344 -2.12 2.13 -13.03
C HIS A 344 -3.01 1.14 -13.80
N SER A 345 -2.42 0.18 -14.51
CA SER A 345 -3.16 -0.74 -15.36
C SER A 345 -4.15 -1.60 -14.56
N LEU A 346 -5.33 -1.83 -15.14
CA LEU A 346 -6.33 -2.74 -14.55
C LEU A 346 -5.80 -4.17 -14.48
N GLU A 347 -4.98 -4.57 -15.46
CA GLU A 347 -4.30 -5.86 -15.50
C GLU A 347 -3.42 -6.07 -14.25
N TRP A 348 -2.59 -5.08 -13.89
CA TRP A 348 -1.79 -5.18 -12.68
C TRP A 348 -2.65 -5.11 -11.41
N LYS A 349 -3.61 -4.20 -11.35
CA LYS A 349 -4.44 -3.99 -10.16
C LYS A 349 -5.29 -5.21 -9.82
N TYR A 350 -5.91 -5.83 -10.81
CA TYR A 350 -6.96 -6.84 -10.60
C TYR A 350 -6.59 -8.24 -11.10
N CYS A 351 -5.98 -8.37 -12.28
CA CYS A 351 -5.71 -9.69 -12.87
C CYS A 351 -4.59 -10.46 -12.17
N GLN A 352 -3.82 -9.78 -11.32
CA GLN A 352 -2.85 -10.39 -10.40
C GLN A 352 -3.48 -11.08 -9.17
N SER A 353 -4.80 -10.98 -9.01
CA SER A 353 -5.51 -11.61 -7.89
C SER A 353 -5.52 -13.14 -8.07
N PRO A 354 -5.20 -13.91 -7.02
CA PRO A 354 -5.38 -15.36 -7.05
C PRO A 354 -6.83 -15.74 -7.32
N GLN A 355 -7.04 -16.97 -7.80
CA GLN A 355 -8.39 -17.49 -8.03
C GLN A 355 -9.24 -17.39 -6.76
N PHE A 356 -10.50 -16.97 -6.95
CA PHE A 356 -11.46 -16.83 -5.86
C PHE A 356 -12.88 -17.18 -6.29
N THR A 357 -13.70 -17.44 -5.29
CA THR A 357 -15.14 -17.69 -5.42
C THR A 357 -15.88 -16.62 -4.61
N PHE A 358 -16.92 -16.03 -5.20
CA PHE A 358 -17.92 -15.20 -4.51
C PHE A 358 -19.24 -15.95 -4.53
N SER A 359 -19.85 -16.19 -3.37
CA SER A 359 -21.11 -16.93 -3.28
C SER A 359 -22.03 -16.40 -2.18
N THR A 360 -23.32 -16.25 -2.50
CA THR A 360 -24.39 -15.91 -1.54
C THR A 360 -24.89 -17.09 -0.70
N HIS A 361 -24.35 -18.28 -0.95
CA HIS A 361 -24.67 -19.48 -0.19
C HIS A 361 -23.38 -20.22 0.22
N PRO A 362 -23.43 -21.05 1.28
CA PRO A 362 -22.31 -21.94 1.62
C PRO A 362 -21.96 -22.85 0.44
N THR A 363 -20.68 -23.16 0.29
CA THR A 363 -20.16 -24.13 -0.69
C THR A 363 -19.19 -25.07 0.03
N ASP A 364 -18.82 -26.17 -0.60
CA ASP A 364 -17.81 -27.08 -0.03
C ASP A 364 -16.46 -26.38 0.23
N GLU A 365 -16.11 -25.41 -0.63
CA GLU A 365 -14.89 -24.59 -0.51
C GLU A 365 -15.00 -23.52 0.61
N ASP A 366 -16.23 -23.12 0.96
CA ASP A 366 -16.52 -22.10 1.95
C ASP A 366 -17.86 -22.36 2.66
N PRO A 367 -17.86 -23.20 3.71
CA PRO A 367 -19.06 -23.61 4.43
C PRO A 367 -19.59 -22.53 5.39
N ARG A 368 -18.97 -21.35 5.46
CA ARG A 368 -19.38 -20.30 6.39
C ARG A 368 -20.84 -19.89 6.14
N PRO A 369 -21.64 -19.60 7.18
CA PRO A 369 -22.96 -19.05 7.00
C PRO A 369 -22.88 -17.66 6.33
N ARG A 370 -23.89 -17.34 5.51
CA ARG A 370 -23.98 -16.05 4.82
C ARG A 370 -24.94 -15.14 5.58
N PRO A 371 -24.66 -13.82 5.67
CA PRO A 371 -25.58 -12.89 6.31
C PRO A 371 -26.88 -12.79 5.50
N PRO A 372 -28.01 -12.46 6.17
CA PRO A 372 -29.30 -12.33 5.49
C PRO A 372 -29.27 -11.21 4.46
N PHE A 373 -30.08 -11.38 3.40
CA PHE A 373 -30.26 -10.34 2.41
C PHE A 373 -31.08 -9.16 2.97
N PRO A 374 -30.86 -7.94 2.43
CA PRO A 374 -31.78 -6.81 2.63
C PRO A 374 -33.20 -7.15 2.16
N GLN A 375 -34.21 -6.49 2.73
CA GLN A 375 -35.63 -6.74 2.43
C GLN A 375 -36.01 -6.61 0.94
N TYR A 376 -35.30 -5.78 0.19
CA TYR A 376 -35.56 -5.58 -1.24
C TYR A 376 -35.01 -6.72 -2.13
N LEU A 377 -34.26 -7.67 -1.57
CA LEU A 377 -33.75 -8.83 -2.29
C LEU A 377 -34.46 -10.11 -1.81
N PRO A 378 -34.99 -10.95 -2.72
CA PRO A 378 -35.59 -12.22 -2.36
C PRO A 378 -34.60 -13.13 -1.63
N SER A 379 -35.06 -13.88 -0.62
CA SER A 379 -34.25 -14.89 0.08
C SER A 379 -33.84 -16.07 -0.81
N SER A 380 -34.56 -16.27 -1.92
CA SER A 380 -34.23 -17.20 -3.01
C SER A 380 -33.02 -16.77 -3.82
N THR A 381 -32.52 -15.53 -3.68
CA THR A 381 -31.39 -15.03 -4.47
C THR A 381 -30.16 -15.91 -4.32
N ARG A 382 -29.61 -16.37 -5.45
CA ARG A 382 -28.36 -17.12 -5.55
C ARG A 382 -27.44 -16.39 -6.51
N VAL A 383 -26.26 -16.04 -6.01
CA VAL A 383 -25.16 -15.51 -6.81
C VAL A 383 -23.95 -16.38 -6.52
N PHE A 384 -23.35 -16.92 -7.57
CA PHE A 384 -22.07 -17.60 -7.54
C PHE A 384 -21.21 -17.06 -8.67
N LEU A 385 -19.97 -16.68 -8.38
CA LEU A 385 -18.96 -16.28 -9.35
C LEU A 385 -17.65 -16.97 -9.00
N ARG A 386 -17.03 -17.64 -9.97
CA ARG A 386 -15.65 -18.13 -9.88
C ARG A 386 -14.79 -17.32 -10.84
N VAL A 387 -13.73 -16.73 -10.29
CA VAL A 387 -12.91 -15.76 -11.01
C VAL A 387 -11.45 -16.18 -10.98
N LYS A 388 -10.78 -16.16 -12.15
CA LYS A 388 -9.36 -16.48 -12.32
C LYS A 388 -8.71 -15.44 -13.23
N SER A 389 -7.58 -14.88 -12.82
CA SER A 389 -6.87 -13.83 -13.57
C SER A 389 -7.80 -12.67 -13.98
N GLY A 390 -8.66 -12.27 -13.04
CA GLY A 390 -9.68 -11.24 -13.23
C GLY A 390 -10.90 -11.63 -14.07
N ALA A 391 -10.89 -12.77 -14.77
CA ALA A 391 -11.99 -13.21 -15.64
C ALA A 391 -12.96 -14.15 -14.92
N ILE A 392 -14.26 -14.00 -15.19
CA ILE A 392 -15.32 -14.89 -14.71
C ILE A 392 -15.28 -16.16 -15.54
N ILE A 393 -14.91 -17.28 -14.90
CA ILE A 393 -14.79 -18.60 -15.56
C ILE A 393 -16.01 -19.48 -15.32
N SER A 394 -16.84 -19.14 -14.34
CA SER A 394 -18.12 -19.79 -14.04
C SER A 394 -18.98 -18.83 -13.23
N SER A 395 -20.27 -18.76 -13.54
CA SER A 395 -21.22 -17.94 -12.81
C SER A 395 -22.61 -18.54 -12.82
N GLN A 396 -23.37 -18.29 -11.75
CA GLN A 396 -24.79 -18.60 -11.63
C GLN A 396 -25.44 -17.42 -10.90
N ILE A 397 -26.41 -16.76 -11.53
CA ILE A 397 -27.17 -15.67 -10.93
C ILE A 397 -28.65 -15.93 -11.13
N SER A 398 -29.38 -16.06 -10.04
CA SER A 398 -30.84 -16.19 -10.04
C SER A 398 -31.44 -15.53 -8.80
N THR A 399 -32.71 -15.17 -8.93
CA THR A 399 -33.56 -14.59 -7.88
C THR A 399 -34.83 -15.39 -7.67
N SER A 400 -35.21 -16.24 -8.62
CA SER A 400 -36.43 -17.04 -8.53
C SER A 400 -36.35 -18.14 -7.47
N ALA A 401 -37.48 -18.37 -6.80
CA ALA A 401 -37.69 -19.54 -5.95
C ALA A 401 -38.13 -20.78 -6.75
N ASN A 402 -38.58 -20.60 -8.01
CA ASN A 402 -38.92 -21.69 -8.90
C ASN A 402 -37.61 -22.27 -9.50
N PRO A 403 -37.33 -23.58 -9.33
CA PRO A 403 -36.09 -24.19 -9.82
C PRO A 403 -35.87 -24.05 -11.34
N GLU A 404 -36.91 -24.26 -12.16
CA GLU A 404 -36.79 -24.17 -13.62
C GLU A 404 -36.45 -22.74 -14.07
N GLN A 405 -37.12 -21.75 -13.48
CA GLN A 405 -36.82 -20.34 -13.76
C GLN A 405 -35.44 -19.93 -13.24
N ALA A 406 -35.02 -20.45 -12.08
CA ALA A 406 -33.69 -20.20 -11.52
C ALA A 406 -32.57 -20.79 -12.39
N ASP A 407 -32.79 -21.96 -13.00
CA ASP A 407 -31.85 -22.59 -13.93
C ASP A 407 -31.75 -21.76 -15.23
N VAL A 408 -32.89 -21.34 -15.80
CA VAL A 408 -32.91 -20.46 -16.98
C VAL A 408 -32.20 -19.13 -16.70
N GLN A 409 -32.43 -18.53 -15.52
CA GLN A 409 -31.75 -17.31 -15.09
C GLN A 409 -30.23 -17.52 -15.02
N SER A 410 -29.80 -18.61 -14.39
CA SER A 410 -28.40 -18.94 -14.19
C SER A 410 -27.68 -19.24 -15.51
N GLU A 411 -28.33 -19.93 -16.44
CA GLU A 411 -27.77 -20.23 -17.76
C GLU A 411 -27.57 -18.95 -18.58
N ARG A 412 -28.60 -18.12 -18.71
CA ARG A 412 -28.55 -16.87 -19.49
C ARG A 412 -27.54 -15.87 -18.93
N THR A 413 -27.52 -15.71 -17.60
CA THR A 413 -26.52 -14.85 -16.94
C THR A 413 -25.11 -15.45 -17.07
N GLY A 414 -24.97 -16.77 -17.02
CA GLY A 414 -23.72 -17.48 -17.27
C GLY A 414 -23.13 -17.19 -18.64
N GLN A 415 -23.95 -17.28 -19.69
CA GLN A 415 -23.52 -17.02 -21.07
C GLN A 415 -23.01 -15.59 -21.27
N ILE A 416 -23.71 -14.58 -20.74
CA ILE A 416 -23.29 -13.19 -20.92
C ILE A 416 -22.06 -12.82 -20.08
N LEU A 417 -21.86 -13.45 -18.92
CA LEU A 417 -20.74 -13.18 -18.02
C LEU A 417 -19.47 -13.97 -18.37
N ALA A 418 -19.58 -15.03 -19.16
CA ALA A 418 -18.46 -15.90 -19.51
C ALA A 418 -17.26 -15.11 -20.05
N ASN A 419 -16.09 -15.32 -19.44
CA ASN A 419 -14.81 -14.69 -19.76
C ASN A 419 -14.75 -13.15 -19.61
N ARG A 420 -15.83 -12.49 -19.16
CA ARG A 420 -15.76 -11.06 -18.83
C ARG A 420 -14.84 -10.84 -17.63
N LYS A 421 -14.09 -9.73 -17.65
CA LYS A 421 -13.28 -9.32 -16.51
C LYS A 421 -14.18 -8.69 -15.46
N LEU A 422 -14.14 -9.19 -14.23
CA LEU A 422 -15.05 -8.76 -13.16
C LEU A 422 -14.94 -7.25 -12.89
N HIS A 423 -13.73 -6.71 -12.90
CA HIS A 423 -13.44 -5.29 -12.64
C HIS A 423 -13.79 -4.36 -13.81
N GLU A 424 -14.20 -4.90 -14.97
CA GLU A 424 -14.67 -4.12 -16.12
C GLU A 424 -16.19 -4.02 -16.16
N ILE A 425 -16.91 -4.73 -15.27
CA ILE A 425 -18.37 -4.69 -15.18
C ILE A 425 -18.78 -3.48 -14.34
N SER A 426 -18.77 -2.29 -14.96
CA SER A 426 -19.21 -1.05 -14.32
C SER A 426 -20.73 -0.83 -14.36
N ASP A 427 -21.44 -1.60 -15.18
CA ASP A 427 -22.89 -1.53 -15.34
C ASP A 427 -23.49 -2.93 -15.24
N TRP A 428 -23.67 -3.40 -14.00
CA TRP A 428 -24.35 -4.66 -13.73
C TRP A 428 -25.79 -4.67 -14.25
N ALA A 429 -26.49 -3.54 -14.22
CA ALA A 429 -27.89 -3.48 -14.65
C ALA A 429 -28.01 -3.71 -16.16
N GLY A 430 -27.19 -3.04 -16.97
CA GLY A 430 -27.14 -3.24 -18.41
C GLY A 430 -26.71 -4.66 -18.79
N VAL A 431 -25.71 -5.23 -18.10
CA VAL A 431 -25.26 -6.60 -18.34
C VAL A 431 -26.35 -7.61 -18.00
N LEU A 432 -27.02 -7.49 -16.85
CA LEU A 432 -28.08 -8.41 -16.46
C LEU A 432 -29.35 -8.22 -17.32
N ALA A 433 -29.69 -6.99 -17.72
CA ALA A 433 -30.77 -6.74 -18.66
C ALA A 433 -30.51 -7.40 -20.03
N GLY A 434 -29.28 -7.29 -20.55
CA GLY A 434 -28.87 -7.88 -21.81
C GLY A 434 -28.90 -9.41 -21.85
N SER A 435 -28.94 -10.07 -20.67
CA SER A 435 -29.07 -11.53 -20.61
C SER A 435 -30.48 -12.03 -20.94
N GLY A 436 -31.50 -11.17 -20.84
CA GLY A 436 -32.91 -11.58 -20.92
C GLY A 436 -33.31 -12.59 -19.84
N ALA A 437 -32.55 -12.71 -18.75
CA ALA A 437 -32.80 -13.69 -17.69
C ALA A 437 -33.95 -13.28 -16.75
N PHE A 438 -34.17 -11.98 -16.57
CA PHE A 438 -35.07 -11.44 -15.55
C PHE A 438 -36.33 -10.85 -16.18
N ASP A 439 -37.48 -11.09 -15.55
CA ASP A 439 -38.79 -10.65 -16.05
C ASP A 439 -39.13 -9.21 -15.63
N SER A 440 -38.37 -8.64 -14.68
CA SER A 440 -38.63 -7.32 -14.10
C SER A 440 -37.38 -6.44 -14.06
N GLN A 441 -37.55 -5.17 -14.42
CA GLN A 441 -36.51 -4.13 -14.28
C GLN A 441 -36.17 -3.84 -12.81
N ASP A 442 -37.13 -3.99 -11.89
CA ASP A 442 -36.87 -3.79 -10.46
C ASP A 442 -36.00 -4.91 -9.91
N GLU A 443 -36.18 -6.14 -10.40
CA GLU A 443 -35.36 -7.30 -10.03
C GLU A 443 -33.90 -7.10 -10.46
N ILE A 444 -33.71 -6.70 -11.73
CA ILE A 444 -32.39 -6.33 -12.27
C ILE A 444 -31.75 -5.23 -11.43
N ARG A 445 -32.50 -4.15 -11.11
CA ARG A 445 -32.02 -3.02 -10.32
C ARG A 445 -31.58 -3.46 -8.92
N ASN A 446 -32.38 -4.29 -8.25
CA ASN A 446 -32.13 -4.73 -6.89
C ASN A 446 -30.88 -5.62 -6.80
N VAL A 447 -30.74 -6.61 -7.69
CA VAL A 447 -29.54 -7.48 -7.76
C VAL A 447 -28.31 -6.66 -8.13
N SER A 448 -28.40 -5.80 -9.14
CA SER A 448 -27.27 -4.98 -9.60
C SER A 448 -26.78 -4.03 -8.52
N SER A 449 -27.71 -3.31 -7.86
CA SER A 449 -27.39 -2.41 -6.75
C SER A 449 -26.69 -3.14 -5.60
N TRP A 450 -27.14 -4.35 -5.28
CA TRP A 450 -26.51 -5.17 -4.25
C TRP A 450 -25.13 -5.66 -4.68
N LEU A 451 -24.94 -6.14 -5.91
CA LEU A 451 -23.64 -6.56 -6.44
C LEU A 451 -22.63 -5.40 -6.37
N VAL A 452 -23.01 -4.22 -6.84
CA VAL A 452 -22.19 -3.00 -6.76
C VAL A 452 -21.85 -2.66 -5.29
N SER A 453 -22.79 -2.88 -4.37
CA SER A 453 -22.54 -2.65 -2.93
C SER A 453 -21.47 -3.58 -2.34
N LYS A 454 -21.21 -4.74 -2.95
CA LYS A 454 -20.25 -5.75 -2.47
C LYS A 454 -18.94 -5.71 -3.25
N LEU A 455 -19.02 -5.62 -4.58
CA LEU A 455 -17.89 -5.82 -5.48
C LEU A 455 -17.23 -4.50 -5.93
N GLY A 456 -17.81 -3.34 -5.63
CA GLY A 456 -17.34 -2.04 -6.13
C GLY A 456 -18.09 -1.64 -7.39
N ARG A 457 -17.60 -0.60 -8.09
CA ARG A 457 -18.18 -0.16 -9.37
C ARG A 457 -18.33 -1.31 -10.36
#